data_AF-A0A8H2ZUF5-F1
#
_entry.id   AF-A0A8H2ZUF5-F1
#
_cell.length_a   1.000
_cell.length_b   1.000
_cell.length_c   1.000
_cell.angle_alpha   90.00
_cell.angle_beta   90.00
_cell.angle_gamma   90.00
#
_symmetry.space_group_name_H-M   'P 1'
#
loop_
_entity.id
_entity.type
_entity.pdbx_description
1 polymer ?
#
loop_
_entity_poly.entity_id
_entity_poly.type
_entity_poly.pdbx_seq_one_letter_code
_entity_poly.pdbx_strand_id
1 'polypeptide(L)'
;MPEKEDTYHWALIVGPKREGKESQGTRFHAKESMVSSSGKQEWKYEEAPIRLIATQMLLVRVMIAKIEDNDGVLRILRGIPIRGEKVRIVWDG
;
A
#
# COMPACT_ATOMS: atom_id res chain seq x y z
N MET A 1 10.92 -21.99 1.38
CA MET A 1 9.63 -22.66 1.38
C MET A 1 9.00 -22.31 0.03
N PRO A 2 8.42 -23.24 -0.76
CA PRO A 2 7.19 -22.81 -1.42
C PRO A 2 6.35 -22.23 -0.27
N GLU A 3 5.92 -20.96 -0.29
CA GLU A 3 5.52 -20.15 0.90
C GLU A 3 6.54 -19.09 1.40
N LYS A 4 7.22 -18.36 0.50
CA LYS A 4 8.01 -17.15 0.86
C LYS A 4 7.30 -15.83 0.54
N GLU A 5 6.02 -15.88 0.18
CA GLU A 5 5.22 -14.70 -0.22
C GLU A 5 5.17 -13.65 0.90
N ASP A 6 5.14 -14.09 2.15
CA ASP A 6 5.17 -13.23 3.34
C ASP A 6 6.58 -12.75 3.74
N THR A 7 7.64 -13.16 3.03
CA THR A 7 9.02 -12.73 3.34
C THR A 7 9.31 -11.29 2.90
N TYR A 8 8.47 -10.75 2.00
CA TYR A 8 8.68 -9.42 1.43
C TYR A 8 7.50 -8.51 1.73
N HIS A 9 7.80 -7.34 2.30
CA HIS A 9 6.82 -6.26 2.41
C HIS A 9 6.72 -5.50 1.09
N TRP A 10 5.50 -5.16 0.70
CA TRP A 10 5.23 -4.40 -0.51
C TRP A 10 4.25 -3.27 -0.21
N ALA A 11 4.29 -2.25 -1.05
CA ALA A 11 3.41 -1.09 -0.98
C ALA A 11 3.08 -0.64 -2.40
N LEU A 12 1.92 0.00 -2.59
CA LEU A 12 1.59 0.67 -3.83
C LEU A 12 2.11 2.09 -3.81
N ILE A 13 2.60 2.56 -4.96
CA ILE A 13 3.07 3.93 -5.14
C ILE A 13 2.32 4.54 -6.31
N VAL A 14 1.65 5.66 -6.06
CA VAL A 14 1.05 6.50 -7.10
C VAL A 14 1.92 7.73 -7.27
N GLY A 15 2.25 8.05 -8.51
CA GLY A 15 3.10 9.18 -8.85
C GLY A 15 2.86 9.66 -10.28
N PRO A 16 3.51 10.77 -10.68
CA PRO A 16 3.41 11.29 -12.04
C PRO A 16 3.93 10.27 -13.06
N LYS A 17 3.32 10.25 -14.25
CA LYS A 17 3.70 9.37 -15.37
C LYS A 17 5.18 9.51 -15.76
N ARG A 18 5.74 10.72 -15.64
CA ARG A 18 7.15 11.01 -15.88
C ARG A 18 7.76 11.48 -14.57
N GLU A 19 8.74 10.74 -14.09
CA GLU A 19 9.46 11.05 -12.86
C GLU A 19 10.72 11.86 -13.15
N GLY A 20 10.98 12.84 -12.30
CA GLY A 20 12.19 13.64 -12.25
C GLY A 20 12.73 13.67 -10.82
N LYS A 21 13.84 14.41 -10.63
CA LYS A 21 14.55 14.45 -9.34
C LYS A 21 13.70 14.91 -8.17
N GLU A 22 12.79 15.84 -8.42
CA GLU A 22 11.88 16.40 -7.41
C GLU A 22 10.50 15.74 -7.41
N SER A 23 10.31 14.64 -8.15
CA SER A 23 9.00 13.99 -8.22
C SER A 23 8.60 13.42 -6.86
N GLN A 24 7.38 13.77 -6.47
CA GLN A 24 6.70 13.24 -5.30
C GLN A 24 5.58 12.30 -5.72
N GLY A 25 5.21 11.41 -4.81
CA GLY A 25 4.07 10.53 -4.96
C GLY A 25 3.52 10.13 -3.61
N THR A 26 2.52 9.27 -3.62
CA THR A 26 1.89 8.74 -2.40
C THR A 26 2.16 7.25 -2.31
N ARG A 27 2.67 6.81 -1.17
CA ARG A 27 2.81 5.40 -0.81
C ARG A 27 1.59 4.96 -0.01
N PHE A 28 1.00 3.84 -0.41
CA PHE A 28 -0.07 3.15 0.27
C PHE A 28 0.46 1.82 0.79
N HIS A 29 0.49 1.65 2.11
CA HIS A 29 1.14 0.51 2.74
C HIS A 29 0.27 -0.06 3.85
N ALA A 30 -0.11 -1.32 3.74
CA ALA A 30 -0.61 -2.11 4.86
C ALA A 30 0.59 -2.79 5.51
N LYS A 31 0.83 -2.55 6.80
CA LYS A 31 1.99 -3.08 7.52
C LYS A 31 1.64 -3.49 8.94
N GLU A 32 2.40 -4.42 9.48
CA GLU A 32 2.33 -4.74 10.90
C GLU A 32 2.91 -3.59 11.74
N SER A 33 2.22 -3.30 12.83
CA SER A 33 2.60 -2.31 13.83
C SER A 33 2.41 -2.94 15.20
N MET A 34 3.32 -2.64 16.13
CA MET A 34 3.20 -3.10 17.51
C MET A 34 2.44 -2.04 18.31
N VAL A 35 1.34 -2.43 18.95
CA VAL A 35 0.57 -1.55 19.84
C VAL A 35 1.33 -1.43 21.16
N SER A 36 1.93 -0.26 21.41
CA SER A 36 2.79 -0.02 22.57
C SER A 36 2.11 -0.30 23.92
N SER A 37 0.79 -0.15 24.01
CA SER A 37 0.02 -0.38 25.23
C SER A 37 -0.35 -1.85 25.50
N SER A 38 -0.36 -2.71 24.48
CA SER A 38 -0.81 -4.10 24.62
C SER A 38 0.21 -5.15 24.20
N GLY A 39 1.30 -4.73 23.55
CA GLY A 39 2.32 -5.63 22.98
C GLY A 39 1.81 -6.49 21.82
N LYS A 40 0.57 -6.28 21.37
CA LYS A 40 -0.03 -7.02 20.26
C LYS A 40 0.41 -6.44 18.92
N GLN A 41 0.59 -7.32 17.94
CA GLN A 41 0.73 -6.93 16.54
C GLN A 41 -0.65 -6.62 15.97
N GLU A 42 -0.77 -5.47 15.34
CA GLU A 42 -1.93 -5.05 14.56
C GLU A 42 -1.51 -4.68 13.14
N TRP A 43 -2.41 -4.83 12.18
CA TRP A 43 -2.20 -4.31 10.84
C TRP A 43 -2.69 -2.87 10.78
N LYS A 44 -1.88 -2.00 10.19
CA LYS A 44 -2.20 -0.59 9.96
C LYS A 44 -2.02 -0.23 8.50
N TYR A 45 -2.96 0.55 7.99
CA TYR A 45 -2.85 1.21 6.70
C TYR A 45 -2.23 2.61 6.85
N GLU A 46 -1.28 2.91 5.98
CA GLU A 46 -0.58 4.19 5.90
C GLU A 46 -0.70 4.76 4.49
N GLU A 47 -1.16 6.00 4.40
CA GLU A 47 -1.04 6.85 3.21
C GLU A 47 0.00 7.93 3.53
N ALA A 48 1.13 7.93 2.82
CA ALA A 48 2.20 8.88 3.10
C ALA A 48 2.75 9.51 1.82
N PRO A 49 2.96 10.84 1.78
CA PRO A 49 3.71 11.48 0.71
C PRO A 49 5.18 11.05 0.78
N ILE A 50 5.77 10.72 -0.37
CA ILE A 50 7.16 10.28 -0.49
C ILE A 50 7.85 10.97 -1.66
N ARG A 51 9.18 11.08 -1.60
CA ARG A 51 10.02 11.40 -2.77
C ARG A 51 10.23 10.12 -3.59
N LEU A 52 10.01 10.19 -4.90
CA LEU A 52 10.10 9.03 -5.79
C LEU A 52 11.54 8.67 -6.17
N ILE A 53 12.45 9.65 -6.12
CA ILE A 53 13.89 9.43 -6.28
C ILE A 53 14.50 8.66 -5.10
N ALA A 54 13.91 8.81 -3.91
CA ALA A 54 14.39 8.23 -2.65
C ALA A 54 13.42 7.15 -2.18
N THR A 55 13.24 6.11 -2.99
CA THR A 55 12.48 4.94 -2.58
C THR A 55 13.36 4.06 -1.69
N GLN A 56 13.31 4.36 -0.39
CA GLN A 56 14.02 3.68 0.69
C GLN A 56 14.02 2.15 0.48
N MET A 57 15.21 1.57 0.28
CA MET A 57 15.48 0.12 0.31
C MET A 57 14.47 -0.77 -0.44
N LEU A 58 13.96 -0.32 -1.60
CA LEU A 58 13.14 -1.20 -2.44
C LEU A 58 14.04 -2.22 -3.14
N LEU A 59 13.67 -3.50 -3.06
CA LEU A 59 14.29 -4.55 -3.88
C LEU A 59 13.96 -4.40 -5.36
N VAL A 60 12.70 -4.04 -5.66
CA VAL A 60 12.21 -3.80 -7.02
C VAL A 60 11.01 -2.86 -6.97
N ARG A 61 10.81 -2.09 -8.04
CA ARG A 61 9.62 -1.29 -8.29
C ARG A 61 9.10 -1.61 -9.69
N VAL A 62 7.84 -2.04 -9.78
CA VAL A 62 7.20 -2.43 -11.04
C VAL A 62 6.06 -1.47 -11.36
N MET A 63 6.07 -0.90 -12.57
CA MET A 63 4.96 -0.09 -13.06
C MET A 63 3.89 -1.02 -13.65
N ILE A 64 2.73 -1.09 -13.00
CA ILE A 64 1.67 -2.05 -13.37
C ILE A 64 0.49 -1.41 -14.12
N ALA A 65 0.30 -0.10 -14.00
CA ALA A 65 -0.86 0.58 -14.56
C ALA A 65 -0.64 2.08 -14.78
N LYS A 66 -1.49 2.68 -15.61
CA LYS A 66 -1.70 4.12 -15.73
C LYS A 66 -3.04 4.45 -15.05
N ILE A 67 -3.05 5.52 -14.26
CA ILE A 67 -4.27 6.00 -13.58
C ILE A 67 -4.91 7.10 -14.41
N GLU A 68 -6.20 6.97 -14.67
CA GLU A 68 -7.02 7.97 -15.36
C GLU A 68 -7.90 8.75 -14.39
N ASP A 69 -8.32 8.12 -13.30
CA ASP A 69 -9.08 8.71 -12.20
C ASP A 69 -8.35 8.47 -10.87
N ASN A 70 -7.74 9.51 -10.32
CA ASN A 70 -7.04 9.43 -9.04
C ASN A 70 -7.99 9.25 -7.86
N ASP A 71 -9.16 9.89 -7.88
CA ASP A 71 -10.12 9.84 -6.79
C ASP A 71 -10.76 8.45 -6.70
N GLY A 72 -11.03 7.83 -7.86
CA GLY A 72 -11.45 6.44 -7.95
C GLY A 72 -10.46 5.47 -7.32
N VAL A 73 -9.16 5.63 -7.62
CA VAL A 73 -8.10 4.79 -7.01
C VAL A 73 -8.04 4.99 -5.51
N LEU A 74 -8.04 6.23 -5.02
CA LEU A 74 -8.01 6.53 -3.59
C LEU A 74 -9.23 5.94 -2.86
N ARG A 75 -10.42 6.09 -3.45
CA ARG A 75 -11.66 5.51 -2.90
C ARG A 75 -11.59 3.99 -2.80
N ILE A 76 -11.06 3.32 -3.84
CA ILE A 76 -10.89 1.86 -3.83
C ILE A 76 -9.91 1.47 -2.73
N LEU A 77 -8.70 2.04 -2.72
CA LEU A 77 -7.65 1.66 -1.77
C LEU A 77 -8.08 1.87 -0.31
N ARG A 78 -8.77 2.98 -0.01
CA ARG A 78 -9.31 3.27 1.32
C ARG A 78 -10.47 2.36 1.73
N GLY A 79 -11.16 1.77 0.76
CA GLY A 79 -12.26 0.83 1.00
C GLY A 79 -11.82 -0.63 1.13
N ILE A 80 -10.54 -0.95 0.88
CA ILE A 80 -10.02 -2.32 1.04
C ILE A 80 -9.88 -2.62 2.53
N PRO A 81 -10.51 -3.69 3.04
CA PRO A 81 -10.37 -4.10 4.43
C PRO A 81 -8.95 -4.53 4.73
N ILE A 82 -8.45 -4.11 5.88
CA ILE A 82 -7.12 -4.52 6.34
C ILE A 82 -7.26 -5.84 7.08
N ARG A 83 -6.30 -6.75 6.89
CA ARG A 83 -6.28 -8.09 7.49
C ARG A 83 -6.66 -8.04 8.98
N GLY A 84 -7.75 -8.73 9.34
CA GLY A 84 -8.34 -8.70 10.69
C GLY A 84 -9.76 -8.13 10.72
N GLU A 85 -10.14 -7.33 9.73
CA GLU A 85 -11.53 -6.90 9.53
C GLU A 85 -12.30 -7.97 8.75
N LYS A 86 -13.28 -8.61 9.39
CA LYS A 86 -14.19 -9.53 8.68
C LYS A 86 -15.08 -8.73 7.74
N VAL A 87 -14.78 -8.70 6.44
CA VAL A 87 -15.79 -8.32 5.46
C VAL A 87 -16.60 -9.55 5.07
N ARG A 88 -17.87 -9.55 5.48
CA ARG A 88 -18.89 -10.38 4.85
C ARG A 88 -19.18 -9.76 3.49
N ILE A 89 -18.57 -10.29 2.44
CA ILE A 89 -19.07 -10.06 1.09
C ILE A 89 -20.35 -10.87 0.98
N VAL A 90 -21.49 -10.21 1.15
CA VAL A 90 -22.78 -10.79 0.79
C VAL A 90 -22.90 -10.63 -0.72
N TRP A 91 -22.91 -11.75 -1.43
CA TRP A 91 -23.28 -11.79 -2.84
C TRP A 91 -24.80 -11.88 -2.88
N ASP A 92 -25.44 -10.77 -3.27
CA ASP A 92 -26.84 -10.80 -3.65
C ASP A 92 -26.89 -11.20 -5.13
N GLY A 93 -27.37 -12.42 -5.38
CA GLY A 93 -27.45 -13.03 -6.71
C GLY A 93 -28.50 -12.44 -7.63
#